data_AF-A0A8R1EIM7-F1
#
_entry.id   AF-A0A8R1EIM7-F1
#
_cell.length_a   1.000
_cell.length_b   1.000
_cell.length_c   1.000
_cell.angle_alpha   90.00
_cell.angle_beta   90.00
_cell.angle_gamma   90.00
#
_symmetry.space_group_name_H-M   'P 1'
#
loop_
_entity.id
_entity.type
_entity.pdbx_description
1 polymer ?
#
loop_
_entity_poly.entity_id
_entity_poly.type
_entity_poly.pdbx_seq_one_letter_code
_entity_poly.pdbx_strand_id
1 'polypeptide(L)' 'MGSVTSKVNVNVVQEQVKNEPVVMYTKTSCTFCTKAKDLFADVKVAYKEVNLDSLKVEQPKDYLGIVNGLVYTTRQTSV' A
#
# COMPACT_ATOMS: atom_id res chain seq x y z
N MET A 1 -13.00 -5.87 -21.98
CA MET A 1 -12.18 -5.26 -20.91
C MET A 1 -12.97 -4.88 -19.64
N GLY A 2 -14.18 -5.42 -19.40
CA GLY A 2 -15.06 -4.92 -18.32
C GLY A 2 -15.20 -5.78 -17.05
N SER A 3 -14.39 -6.82 -16.85
CA SER A 3 -14.59 -7.79 -15.76
C SER A 3 -13.55 -7.71 -14.62
N VAL A 4 -12.47 -6.95 -14.80
CA VAL A 4 -11.38 -6.86 -13.80
C VAL A 4 -11.57 -5.69 -12.83
N THR A 5 -12.20 -4.59 -13.27
CA THR A 5 -12.45 -3.41 -12.44
C THR A 5 -13.42 -3.65 -11.28
N SER A 6 -14.27 -4.67 -11.35
CA SER A 6 -15.20 -5.05 -10.27
C SER A 6 -14.55 -5.88 -9.15
N LYS A 7 -13.29 -6.33 -9.31
CA LYS A 7 -12.52 -7.09 -8.29
C LYS A 7 -11.20 -6.43 -7.87
N VAL A 8 -10.84 -5.31 -8.49
CA VAL A 8 -9.62 -4.57 -8.19
C VAL A 8 -10.04 -3.19 -7.73
N ASN A 9 -9.84 -2.91 -6.44
CA ASN A 9 -10.10 -1.60 -5.87
C ASN A 9 -8.94 -0.65 -6.25
N VAL A 10 -8.70 -0.48 -7.55
CA VAL A 10 -7.66 0.42 -8.10
C VAL A 10 -7.86 1.84 -7.58
N ASN A 11 -9.12 2.21 -7.35
CA ASN A 11 -9.50 3.49 -6.80
C ASN A 11 -8.91 3.72 -5.41
N VAL A 12 -8.81 2.71 -4.53
CA VAL A 12 -8.29 2.93 -3.15
C VAL A 12 -6.84 3.37 -3.18
N VAL A 13 -5.98 2.70 -3.96
CA VAL A 13 -4.57 3.08 -4.06
C VAL A 13 -4.44 4.45 -4.73
N GLN A 14 -5.21 4.71 -5.79
CA GLN A 14 -5.18 6.01 -6.47
C GLN A 14 -5.73 7.15 -5.61
N GLU A 15 -6.79 6.93 -4.83
CA GLU A 15 -7.37 7.91 -3.91
C GLU A 15 -6.43 8.20 -2.74
N GLN A 16 -5.80 7.17 -2.18
CA GLN A 16 -4.79 7.35 -1.13
C GLN A 16 -3.63 8.20 -1.64
N VAL A 17 -3.06 7.89 -2.81
CA VAL A 17 -1.96 8.67 -3.39
C VAL A 17 -2.39 10.08 -3.83
N LYS A 18 -3.67 10.29 -4.17
CA LYS A 18 -4.21 11.64 -4.45
C LYS A 18 -4.31 12.51 -3.20
N ASN A 19 -4.66 11.91 -2.06
CA ASN A 19 -4.94 12.64 -0.81
C ASN A 19 -3.70 12.78 0.07
N GLU A 20 -2.76 11.84 -0.02
CA GLU A 20 -1.56 11.79 0.82
C GLU A 20 -0.31 12.03 -0.05
N PRO A 21 0.52 13.04 0.25
CA PRO A 21 1.72 13.35 -0.53
C PRO A 21 2.71 12.19 -0.62
N VAL A 22 2.77 11.36 0.43
CA VAL A 22 3.62 10.17 0.50
C VAL A 22 2.86 9.06 1.21
N VAL A 23 2.70 7.91 0.56
CA VAL A 23 2.11 6.70 1.14
C VAL A 23 3.15 5.59 1.10
N MET A 24 3.31 4.89 2.23
CA MET A 24 4.23 3.77 2.37
C MET A 24 3.48 2.51 2.76
N TYR A 25 3.42 1.55 1.84
CA TYR A 25 2.84 0.23 2.10
C TYR A 25 3.91 -0.70 2.69
N THR A 26 3.59 -1.36 3.80
CA THR A 26 4.55 -2.15 4.59
C THR A 26 4.00 -3.51 4.97
N LYS A 27 4.88 -4.38 5.45
CA LYS A 27 4.53 -5.63 6.14
C LYS A 27 5.19 -5.70 7.50
N THR A 28 4.57 -6.45 8.41
CA THR A 28 5.15 -6.80 9.70
C THR A 28 6.41 -7.63 9.47
N SER A 29 7.45 -7.36 10.25
CA SER A 29 8.77 -8.04 10.15
C SER A 29 9.56 -7.78 8.86
N CYS A 30 9.16 -6.81 8.03
CA CYS A 30 9.92 -6.38 6.85
C CYS A 30 11.09 -5.47 7.26
N THR A 31 12.31 -6.00 7.26
CA THR A 31 13.52 -5.24 7.66
C THR A 31 13.83 -4.08 6.72
N PHE A 32 13.55 -4.21 5.43
CA PHE A 32 13.68 -3.12 4.46
C PHE A 32 12.69 -1.99 4.73
N CYS A 33 11.48 -2.33 5.17
CA CYS A 33 10.46 -1.36 5.53
C CYS A 33 10.95 -0.54 6.73
N THR A 34 11.52 -1.18 7.77
CA THR A 34 12.13 -0.47 8.90
C THR A 34 13.20 0.52 8.45
N LYS A 35 14.14 0.10 7.60
CA LYS A 35 15.19 0.99 7.08
C LYS A 35 14.63 2.18 6.28
N ALA A 36 13.55 1.96 5.53
CA ALA A 36 12.89 3.05 4.81
C ALA A 36 12.22 4.05 5.76
N LYS A 37 11.61 3.57 6.86
CA LYS A 37 11.04 4.45 7.90
C LYS A 37 12.12 5.28 8.58
N ASP A 38 13.26 4.66 8.91
CA ASP A 38 14.40 5.34 9.52
C ASP A 38 14.90 6.46 8.60
N LEU A 39 15.07 6.17 7.30
CA LEU A 39 15.46 7.17 6.31
C LEU A 39 14.45 8.33 6.23
N PHE A 40 13.14 8.04 6.23
CA PHE A 40 12.10 9.07 6.19
C PHE A 40 12.12 9.93 7.47
N ALA A 41 12.38 9.34 8.63
CA ALA A 41 12.54 10.06 9.88
C ALA A 41 13.77 10.98 9.85
N ASP A 42 14.91 10.50 9.34
CA ASP A 42 16.15 11.28 9.21
C ASP A 42 15.98 12.53 8.36
N VAL A 43 15.26 12.40 7.23
CA VAL A 43 14.97 13.54 6.33
C VAL A 43 13.69 14.30 6.71
N LYS A 44 13.04 13.95 7.82
CA LYS A 44 11.82 14.57 8.34
C LYS A 44 10.66 14.59 7.34
N VAL A 45 10.51 13.51 6.58
CA VAL A 45 9.40 13.34 5.62
C VAL A 45 8.20 12.72 6.35
N ALA A 46 7.08 13.43 6.33
CA ALA A 46 5.80 12.88 6.77
C ALA A 46 5.27 11.90 5.72
N TYR A 47 4.68 10.80 6.16
CA TYR A 47 4.10 9.78 5.28
C TYR A 47 2.92 9.09 5.96
N LYS A 48 2.01 8.58 5.14
CA LYS A 48 0.95 7.67 5.58
C LYS A 48 1.44 6.23 5.48
N GLU A 49 1.59 5.55 6.61
CA GLU A 49 1.82 4.11 6.61
C GLU A 49 0.53 3.32 6.38
N VAL A 50 0.60 2.31 5.52
CA VAL A 50 -0.42 1.26 5.36
C VAL A 50 0.23 -0.10 5.56
N ASN A 51 0.08 -0.69 6.75
CA ASN A 51 0.58 -2.03 7.04
C ASN A 51 -0.39 -3.09 6.48
N LEU A 52 0.08 -3.87 5.51
CA LEU A 52 -0.69 -4.87 4.79
C LEU A 52 -1.08 -6.08 5.65
N ASP A 53 -0.31 -6.42 6.68
CA ASP A 53 -0.65 -7.52 7.58
C ASP A 53 -1.75 -7.11 8.56
N SER A 54 -1.66 -5.90 9.13
CA SER A 54 -2.75 -5.33 9.95
C SER A 54 -4.02 -5.19 9.13
N LEU A 55 -3.91 -4.65 7.90
CA LEU A 55 -5.04 -4.52 6.98
C LEU A 55 -5.69 -5.86 6.66
N LYS A 56 -4.91 -6.93 6.50
CA LYS A 56 -5.43 -8.28 6.24
C LYS A 56 -6.29 -8.78 7.41
N VAL A 57 -5.91 -8.45 8.64
CA VAL A 57 -6.65 -8.85 9.85
C VAL A 57 -7.90 -7.98 10.04
N GLU A 58 -7.76 -6.67 9.89
CA GLU A 58 -8.84 -5.70 10.16
C GLU A 58 -9.88 -5.64 9.03
N GLN A 59 -9.43 -5.71 7.78
CA GLN A 59 -10.24 -5.54 6.58
C GLN A 59 -9.94 -6.64 5.54
N PRO A 60 -10.21 -7.92 5.86
CA PRO A 60 -9.85 -9.05 5.01
C PRO A 60 -10.53 -9.03 3.63
N LYS A 61 -11.71 -8.40 3.53
CA LYS A 61 -12.46 -8.27 2.26
C LYS A 61 -11.76 -7.34 1.28
N ASP A 62 -11.09 -6.29 1.78
CA ASP A 62 -10.47 -5.24 0.97
C ASP A 62 -8.98 -5.52 0.69
N TYR A 63 -8.34 -6.35 1.52
CA TYR A 63 -6.93 -6.71 1.41
C TYR A 63 -6.49 -7.11 -0.01
N LEU A 64 -7.20 -8.06 -0.64
CA LEU A 64 -6.84 -8.53 -1.99
C LEU A 64 -7.00 -7.43 -3.04
N GLY A 65 -8.02 -6.58 -2.89
CA GLY A 65 -8.26 -5.45 -3.80
C GLY A 65 -7.12 -4.45 -3.75
N ILE A 66 -6.63 -4.14 -2.54
CA ILE A 66 -5.52 -3.22 -2.31
C ILE A 66 -4.21 -3.81 -2.84
N VAL A 67 -3.88 -5.06 -2.51
CA VAL A 67 -2.67 -5.73 -3.03
C VAL A 67 -2.68 -5.78 -4.56
N ASN A 68 -3.79 -6.17 -5.18
CA ASN A 68 -3.88 -6.19 -6.65
C ASN A 68 -3.77 -4.77 -7.25
N GLY A 69 -4.33 -3.76 -6.59
CA GLY A 69 -4.19 -2.35 -6.98
C GLY A 69 -2.74 -1.88 -6.94
N LEU A 70 -1.99 -2.29 -5.91
CA LEU A 70 -0.55 -1.99 -5.77
C LEU A 70 0.25 -2.60 -6.92
N VAL A 71 0.04 -3.91 -7.19
CA VAL A 71 0.72 -4.61 -8.29
C VAL A 71 0.40 -3.96 -9.63
N TYR A 72 -0.87 -3.61 -9.85
CA TYR A 72 -1.29 -2.96 -11.09
C TYR A 72 -0.63 -1.58 -11.27
N THR A 73 -0.57 -0.79 -10.20
CA THR A 73 -0.08 0.60 -10.22
C THR A 73 1.43 0.67 -10.34
N THR A 74 2.14 -0.15 -9.57
CA THR A 74 3.61 -0.11 -9.46
C THR A 74 4.31 -1.06 -10.43
N ARG A 75 3.57 -2.02 -11.00
CA ARG A 75 4.11 -3.16 -11.77
C ARG A 75 5.05 -4.06 -10.96
N GLN A 76 5.05 -3.95 -9.63
CA GLN A 76 5.83 -4.79 -8.72
C GLN A 76 4.93 -5.89 -8.14
N THR A 77 5.37 -7.14 -8.22
CA THR A 77 4.66 -8.28 -7.62
C THR A 77 5.10 -8.58 -6.20
N SER A 78 6.28 -8.10 -5.81
CA SER A 78 6.74 -8.08 -4.43
C SER A 78 6.14 -6.89 -3.70
N VAL A 79 5.32 -7.17 -2.69
CA VAL A 79 4.73 -6.21 -1.74
C VAL A 79 4.94 -6.73 -0.33
#